data_AF-A0A9D1JWK6-F1
#
_entry.id   AF-A0A9D1JWK6-F1
#
_cell.length_a   1.000
_cell.length_b   1.000
_cell.length_c   1.000
_cell.angle_alpha   90.00
_cell.angle_beta   90.00
_cell.angle_gamma   90.00
#
_symmetry.space_group_name_H-M   'P 1'
#
loop_
_entity.id
_entity.type
_entity.pdbx_description
1 polymer ?
#
loop_
_entity_poly.entity_id
_entity_poly.type
_entity_poly.pdbx_seq_one_letter_code
_entity_poly.pdbx_strand_id
1 'polypeptide(L)'
;MTDYDTATQKLLKMVETLQLPPEFSPAYDMISMVKSFRVAFQNPYLRHCVLSQKYERRRVEQERFSAGFCGIASYTWNQLFRMDDGTEVWCLKMITSDEYSIGNHVWLENVFTGQPLDLTFDQFIDSNGKYIEIPYSKIGHYASSDFAFHRAYKFANYLGIDLERIVFENSLRALGRR
;
A
#
# COMPACT_ATOMS: atom_id res chain seq x y z
N MET A 1 -15.77 14.46 10.78
CA MET A 1 -14.87 13.79 9.81
C MET A 1 -13.67 13.36 10.61
N THR A 2 -13.39 12.05 10.66
CA THR A 2 -12.28 11.46 11.44
C THR A 2 -10.94 11.77 10.79
N ASP A 3 -9.84 11.57 11.53
CA ASP A 3 -8.48 11.67 10.95
C ASP A 3 -8.31 10.65 9.81
N TYR A 4 -8.91 9.48 10.00
CA TYR A 4 -8.97 8.43 9.00
C TYR A 4 -9.71 8.83 7.72
N ASP A 5 -10.84 9.53 7.85
CA ASP A 5 -11.60 10.05 6.70
C ASP A 5 -10.78 11.09 5.94
N THR A 6 -10.10 11.98 6.68
CA THR A 6 -9.20 12.98 6.08
C THR A 6 -8.08 12.32 5.28
N ALA A 7 -7.51 11.22 5.79
CA ALA A 7 -6.46 10.45 5.08
C ALA A 7 -7.00 9.81 3.83
N THR A 8 -8.18 9.24 3.94
CA THR A 8 -8.86 8.63 2.83
C THR A 8 -9.10 9.65 1.72
N GLN A 9 -9.61 10.84 2.03
CA GLN A 9 -9.85 11.88 1.02
C GLN A 9 -8.55 12.38 0.36
N LYS A 10 -7.47 12.54 1.12
CA LYS A 10 -6.17 12.93 0.54
C LYS A 10 -5.60 11.87 -0.37
N LEU A 11 -5.66 10.60 0.04
CA LEU A 11 -5.19 9.48 -0.76
C LEU A 11 -6.03 9.33 -2.05
N LEU A 12 -7.35 9.50 -1.96
CA LEU A 12 -8.22 9.49 -3.14
C LEU A 12 -7.83 10.58 -4.13
N LYS A 13 -7.70 11.83 -3.66
CA LYS A 13 -7.26 12.96 -4.49
C LYS A 13 -5.89 12.71 -5.13
N MET A 14 -4.98 12.12 -4.36
CA MET A 14 -3.65 11.75 -4.86
C MET A 14 -3.77 10.74 -6.01
N VAL A 15 -4.55 9.67 -5.83
CA VAL A 15 -4.79 8.65 -6.86
C VAL A 15 -5.50 9.21 -8.09
N GLU A 16 -6.46 10.12 -7.92
CA GLU A 16 -7.16 10.80 -9.04
C GLU A 16 -6.22 11.63 -9.92
N THR A 17 -5.11 12.11 -9.35
CA THR A 17 -4.15 13.00 -10.03
C THR A 17 -2.84 12.30 -10.41
N LEU A 18 -2.75 10.98 -10.22
CA LEU A 18 -1.57 10.22 -10.59
C LEU A 18 -1.33 10.28 -12.10
N GLN A 19 -0.08 10.50 -12.47
CA GLN A 19 0.36 10.36 -13.85
C GLN A 19 0.73 8.90 -14.11
N LEU A 20 0.02 8.27 -15.04
CA LEU A 20 0.18 6.88 -15.44
C LEU A 20 0.60 6.84 -16.91
N PRO A 21 1.36 5.82 -17.35
CA PRO A 21 1.75 5.73 -18.75
C PRO A 21 0.50 5.55 -19.64
N PRO A 22 0.50 6.07 -20.89
CA PRO A 22 -0.67 6.05 -21.77
C PRO A 22 -1.26 4.66 -22.01
N GLU A 23 -0.41 3.63 -22.00
CA GLU A 23 -0.79 2.24 -22.26
C GLU A 23 -1.27 1.52 -20.98
N PHE A 24 -1.30 2.19 -19.83
CA PHE A 24 -1.77 1.58 -18.59
C PHE A 24 -3.29 1.41 -18.60
N SER A 25 -3.72 0.16 -18.60
CA SER A 25 -5.13 -0.21 -18.54
C SER A 25 -5.36 -1.12 -17.33
N PRO A 26 -5.77 -0.57 -16.16
CA PRO A 26 -5.88 -1.38 -14.97
C PRO A 26 -7.11 -2.29 -15.02
N ALA A 27 -6.93 -3.56 -14.63
CA ALA A 27 -8.04 -4.51 -14.49
C ALA A 27 -9.03 -4.13 -13.36
N TYR A 28 -8.60 -3.28 -12.43
CA TYR A 28 -9.38 -2.78 -11.30
C TYR A 28 -9.43 -1.25 -11.33
N ASP A 29 -10.55 -0.65 -10.92
CA ASP A 29 -10.59 0.80 -10.70
C ASP A 29 -9.75 1.17 -9.47
N MET A 30 -8.74 2.03 -9.64
CA MET A 30 -7.79 2.40 -8.58
C MET A 30 -8.50 3.10 -7.41
N ILE A 31 -9.48 3.95 -7.69
CA ILE A 31 -10.22 4.71 -6.68
C ILE A 31 -11.11 3.80 -5.83
N SER A 32 -11.84 2.90 -6.47
CA SER A 32 -12.65 1.88 -5.79
C SER A 32 -11.77 0.92 -4.99
N MET A 33 -10.57 0.59 -5.50
CA MET A 33 -9.62 -0.25 -4.78
C MET A 33 -9.07 0.44 -3.53
N VAL A 34 -8.73 1.74 -3.61
CA VAL A 34 -8.38 2.54 -2.42
C VAL A 34 -9.51 2.42 -1.40
N LYS A 35 -10.76 2.73 -1.76
CA LYS A 35 -11.90 2.66 -0.83
C LYS A 35 -12.03 1.27 -0.19
N SER A 36 -11.84 0.21 -0.98
CA SER A 36 -11.92 -1.17 -0.50
C SER A 36 -10.80 -1.49 0.50
N PHE A 37 -9.56 -1.07 0.22
CA PHE A 37 -8.43 -1.20 1.14
C PHE A 37 -8.71 -0.45 2.45
N ARG A 38 -9.26 0.76 2.36
CA ARG A 38 -9.60 1.57 3.53
C ARG A 38 -10.62 0.85 4.43
N VAL A 39 -11.72 0.39 3.85
CA VAL A 39 -12.71 -0.41 4.60
C VAL A 39 -12.07 -1.65 5.25
N ALA A 40 -11.17 -2.33 4.54
CA ALA A 40 -10.47 -3.49 5.06
C ALA A 40 -9.55 -3.15 6.26
N PHE A 41 -8.87 -2.00 6.26
CA PHE A 41 -8.02 -1.56 7.39
C PHE A 41 -8.79 -1.34 8.69
N GLN A 42 -10.08 -0.98 8.59
CA GLN A 42 -10.97 -0.81 9.73
C GLN A 42 -11.54 -2.14 10.25
N ASN A 43 -11.45 -3.23 9.48
CA ASN A 43 -12.05 -4.50 9.88
C ASN A 43 -11.26 -5.14 11.04
N PRO A 44 -11.87 -5.33 12.23
CA PRO A 44 -11.17 -5.83 13.40
C PRO A 44 -10.70 -7.28 13.24
N TYR A 45 -11.48 -8.12 12.55
CA TYR A 45 -11.10 -9.51 12.30
C TYR A 45 -9.87 -9.60 11.39
N LEU A 46 -9.86 -8.85 10.29
CA LEU A 46 -8.74 -8.85 9.35
C LEU A 46 -7.47 -8.33 10.03
N ARG A 47 -7.57 -7.22 10.77
CA ARG A 47 -6.46 -6.68 11.56
C ARG A 47 -5.89 -7.71 12.53
N HIS A 48 -6.76 -8.39 13.27
CA HIS A 48 -6.35 -9.46 14.19
C HIS A 48 -5.62 -10.60 13.48
N CYS A 49 -6.05 -10.96 12.27
CA CYS A 49 -5.44 -12.04 11.48
C CYS A 49 -4.09 -11.67 10.86
N VAL A 50 -3.85 -10.39 10.55
CA VAL A 50 -2.69 -9.96 9.75
C VAL A 50 -1.70 -9.07 10.51
N LEU A 51 -2.11 -8.43 11.60
CA LEU A 51 -1.29 -7.53 12.40
C LEU A 51 -0.89 -8.14 13.75
N SER A 52 0.11 -7.55 14.39
CA SER A 52 0.47 -7.89 15.78
C SER A 52 -0.49 -7.22 16.77
N GLN A 53 -1.13 -8.02 17.61
CA GLN A 53 -2.11 -7.57 18.60
C GLN A 53 -1.54 -6.57 19.63
N LYS A 54 -0.22 -6.60 19.88
CA LYS A 54 0.45 -5.76 20.88
C LYS A 54 0.20 -4.26 20.70
N TYR A 55 -0.01 -3.81 19.45
CA TYR A 55 -0.17 -2.39 19.12
C TYR A 55 -1.58 -2.03 18.63
N GLU A 56 -2.48 -3.01 18.57
CA GLU A 56 -3.78 -2.83 17.93
C GLU A 56 -4.69 -1.88 18.71
N ARG A 57 -4.80 -2.08 20.03
CA ARG A 57 -5.66 -1.25 20.90
C ARG A 57 -5.32 0.24 20.77
N ARG A 58 -4.04 0.58 20.95
CA ARG A 58 -3.55 1.97 20.83
C ARG A 58 -3.83 2.57 19.46
N ARG A 59 -3.69 1.79 18.38
CA ARG A 59 -3.96 2.26 17.00
C ARG A 59 -5.44 2.57 16.78
N VAL A 60 -6.32 1.74 17.33
CA VAL A 60 -7.78 1.96 17.25
C VAL A 60 -8.19 3.19 18.06
N GLU A 61 -7.67 3.36 19.27
CA GLU A 61 -7.92 4.55 20.11
C GLU A 61 -7.47 5.86 19.44
N GLN A 62 -6.46 5.79 18.57
CA GLN A 62 -5.92 6.93 17.81
C GLN A 62 -6.46 7.03 16.38
N GLU A 63 -7.46 6.21 16.00
CA GLU A 63 -8.02 6.16 14.64
C GLU A 63 -6.99 5.87 13.53
N ARG A 64 -5.83 5.28 13.87
CA ARG A 64 -4.75 4.91 12.94
C ARG A 64 -4.98 3.49 12.41
N PHE A 65 -6.07 3.30 11.69
CA PHE A 65 -6.51 1.98 11.25
C PHE A 65 -5.56 1.35 10.21
N SER A 66 -4.87 2.12 9.38
CA SER A 66 -3.96 1.51 8.40
C SER A 66 -2.60 1.13 8.97
N ALA A 67 -2.29 1.51 10.21
CA ALA A 67 -0.97 1.30 10.77
C ALA A 67 -0.59 -0.19 10.83
N GLY A 68 0.54 -0.53 10.23
CA GLY A 68 1.05 -1.91 10.09
C GLY A 68 0.59 -2.64 8.83
N PHE A 69 -0.24 -2.03 7.98
CA PHE A 69 -0.58 -2.59 6.67
C PHE A 69 0.37 -2.15 5.55
N CYS A 70 1.31 -1.24 5.80
CA CYS A 70 2.13 -0.59 4.76
C CYS A 70 2.72 -1.58 3.75
N GLY A 71 3.42 -2.61 4.21
CA GLY A 71 3.94 -3.66 3.34
C GLY A 71 2.88 -4.51 2.65
N ILE A 72 1.83 -4.90 3.37
CA ILE A 72 0.73 -5.75 2.85
C ILE A 72 -0.04 -5.02 1.74
N ALA A 73 -0.42 -3.77 1.99
CA ALA A 73 -1.18 -2.95 1.06
C ALA A 73 -0.33 -2.61 -0.17
N SER A 74 0.91 -2.17 0.02
CA SER A 74 1.82 -1.85 -1.09
C SER A 74 2.10 -3.08 -1.96
N TYR A 75 2.36 -4.25 -1.36
CA TYR A 75 2.55 -5.47 -2.12
C TYR A 75 1.30 -5.86 -2.92
N THR A 76 0.13 -5.86 -2.28
CA THR A 76 -1.14 -6.18 -2.96
C THR A 76 -1.35 -5.24 -4.15
N TRP A 77 -1.21 -3.93 -3.94
CA TRP A 77 -1.35 -2.92 -4.99
C TRP A 77 -0.36 -3.11 -6.14
N ASN A 78 0.92 -3.36 -5.84
CA ASN A 78 1.95 -3.61 -6.86
C ASN A 78 1.60 -4.80 -7.78
N GLN A 79 0.94 -5.83 -7.26
CA GLN A 79 0.53 -6.99 -8.03
C GLN A 79 -0.74 -6.75 -8.84
N LEU A 80 -1.69 -5.96 -8.33
CA LEU A 80 -2.94 -5.64 -9.02
C LEU A 80 -2.75 -4.64 -10.16
N PHE A 81 -1.81 -3.69 -9.99
CA PHE A 81 -1.63 -2.58 -10.91
C PHE A 81 -0.29 -2.70 -11.63
N ARG A 82 -0.26 -3.59 -12.61
CA ARG A 82 0.82 -3.77 -13.57
C ARG A 82 0.33 -3.48 -14.98
N MET A 83 1.26 -3.29 -15.91
CA MET A 83 0.94 -3.27 -17.33
C MET A 83 0.41 -4.64 -17.76
N ASP A 84 -0.36 -4.71 -18.85
CA ASP A 84 -0.93 -5.97 -19.37
C ASP A 84 0.13 -7.03 -19.65
N ASP A 85 1.30 -6.58 -20.09
CA ASP A 85 2.47 -7.44 -20.35
C ASP A 85 3.20 -7.90 -19.08
N GLY A 86 2.77 -7.46 -17.89
CA GLY A 86 3.36 -7.78 -16.58
C GLY A 86 4.41 -6.77 -16.08
N THR A 87 4.68 -5.68 -16.83
CA THR A 87 5.67 -4.65 -16.41
C THR A 87 5.21 -3.99 -15.11
N GLU A 88 6.14 -3.79 -14.19
CA GLU A 88 5.87 -3.06 -12.95
C GLU A 88 5.61 -1.59 -13.22
N VAL A 89 4.53 -1.05 -12.67
CA VAL A 89 4.25 0.40 -12.65
C VAL A 89 4.76 1.04 -11.35
N TRP A 90 4.93 0.21 -10.32
CA TRP A 90 5.31 0.61 -8.98
C TRP A 90 6.54 -0.17 -8.55
N CYS A 91 7.51 0.48 -7.91
CA CYS A 91 8.53 -0.20 -7.12
C CYS A 91 8.17 -0.11 -5.64
N LEU A 92 8.51 -1.14 -4.86
CA LEU A 92 8.37 -1.10 -3.41
C LEU A 92 9.59 -0.39 -2.81
N LYS A 93 9.32 0.64 -2.03
CA LYS A 93 10.32 1.38 -1.27
C LYS A 93 10.12 1.13 0.21
N MET A 94 11.20 1.06 0.98
CA MET A 94 11.13 0.84 2.41
C MET A 94 12.15 1.65 3.20
N ILE A 95 11.81 1.91 4.45
CA ILE A 95 12.68 2.47 5.48
C ILE A 95 12.67 1.48 6.63
N THR A 96 13.83 1.23 7.23
CA THR A 96 13.93 0.45 8.46
C THR A 96 13.95 1.36 9.68
N SER A 97 13.53 0.85 10.84
CA SER A 97 13.38 1.61 12.10
C SER A 97 14.62 2.41 12.47
N ASP A 98 15.78 1.92 12.07
CA ASP A 98 17.09 2.40 12.50
C ASP A 98 17.56 3.61 11.67
N GLU A 99 16.90 3.90 10.55
CA GLU A 99 17.32 4.95 9.61
C GLU A 99 16.72 6.33 9.95
N TYR A 100 15.49 6.39 10.51
CA TYR A 100 14.76 7.66 10.67
C TYR A 100 13.85 7.75 11.91
N SER A 101 13.95 6.83 12.89
CA SER A 101 13.11 6.83 14.12
C SER A 101 11.58 6.79 13.88
N ILE A 102 11.15 6.55 12.64
CA ILE A 102 9.74 6.48 12.19
C ILE A 102 9.20 5.05 12.13
N GLY A 103 10.01 4.06 12.54
CA GLY A 103 9.69 2.64 12.46
C GLY A 103 9.78 2.10 11.02
N ASN A 104 9.63 0.79 10.87
CA ASN A 104 9.60 0.18 9.54
C ASN A 104 8.39 0.68 8.76
N HIS A 105 8.61 1.13 7.53
CA HIS A 105 7.55 1.59 6.64
C HIS A 105 7.82 1.17 5.20
N VAL A 106 6.76 0.89 4.46
CA VAL A 106 6.81 0.49 3.05
C VAL A 106 5.80 1.31 2.27
N TRP A 107 6.21 1.83 1.12
CA TRP A 107 5.34 2.57 0.22
C TRP A 107 5.67 2.19 -1.23
N LEU A 108 4.91 2.75 -2.16
CA LEU A 108 5.10 2.56 -3.59
C LEU A 108 5.72 3.81 -4.19
N GLU A 109 6.61 3.65 -5.15
CA GLU A 109 7.09 4.75 -5.98
C GLU A 109 6.82 4.40 -7.43
N ASN A 110 6.22 5.32 -8.17
CA ASN A 110 5.91 5.12 -9.57
C ASN A 110 7.22 5.06 -10.37
N VAL A 111 7.40 4.00 -11.16
CA VAL A 111 8.68 3.77 -11.88
C VAL A 111 8.93 4.78 -13.01
N PHE A 112 7.88 5.44 -13.50
CA PHE A 112 7.96 6.40 -14.61
C PHE A 112 8.09 7.85 -14.12
N THR A 113 7.46 8.18 -13.00
CA THR A 113 7.36 9.58 -12.53
C THR A 113 8.10 9.83 -11.22
N GLY A 114 8.53 8.78 -10.51
CA GLY A 114 9.12 8.89 -9.17
C GLY A 114 8.13 9.38 -8.11
N GLN A 115 6.83 9.49 -8.42
CA GLN A 115 5.83 9.93 -7.46
C GLN A 115 5.62 8.84 -6.40
N PRO A 116 5.73 9.16 -5.10
CA PRO A 116 5.42 8.20 -4.04
C PRO A 116 3.91 7.94 -4.00
N LEU A 117 3.50 6.84 -3.37
CA LEU A 117 2.12 6.50 -3.02
C LEU A 117 2.13 5.69 -1.72
N ASP A 118 1.59 6.28 -0.66
CA ASP A 118 1.42 5.62 0.65
C ASP A 118 -0.05 5.34 0.93
N LEU A 119 -0.41 4.06 0.87
CA LEU A 119 -1.78 3.57 1.08
C LEU A 119 -2.22 3.62 2.55
N THR A 120 -1.29 3.87 3.46
CA THR A 120 -1.48 3.92 4.92
C THR A 120 -1.38 5.32 5.51
N PHE A 121 -1.59 6.34 4.67
CA PHE A 121 -1.52 7.79 4.95
C PHE A 121 -1.88 8.26 6.37
N ASP A 122 -2.87 7.67 7.05
CA ASP A 122 -3.27 7.97 8.44
C ASP A 122 -2.27 7.55 9.52
N GLN A 123 -1.30 6.67 9.23
CA GLN A 123 -0.26 6.27 10.17
C GLN A 123 0.58 7.45 10.67
N PHE A 124 0.64 8.54 9.88
CA PHE A 124 1.48 9.70 10.12
C PHE A 124 0.68 10.98 10.38
N ILE A 125 -0.56 10.86 10.86
CA ILE A 125 -1.35 12.01 11.34
C ILE A 125 -0.94 12.32 12.78
N ASP A 126 -0.58 13.57 13.06
CA ASP A 126 -0.26 14.07 14.40
C ASP A 126 -1.52 14.25 15.28
N SER A 127 -1.35 14.69 16.53
CA SER A 127 -2.47 14.92 17.45
C SER A 127 -3.40 16.07 17.06
N ASN A 128 -3.06 16.84 16.03
CA ASN A 128 -3.84 17.98 15.53
C ASN A 128 -4.53 17.65 14.19
N GLY A 129 -4.52 16.38 13.75
CA GLY A 129 -5.07 15.97 12.46
C GLY A 129 -4.19 16.37 11.26
N LYS A 130 -2.94 16.79 11.49
CA LYS A 130 -2.02 17.20 10.43
C LYS A 130 -1.10 16.06 10.02
N TYR A 131 -0.82 15.98 8.73
CA TYR A 131 0.08 14.97 8.18
C TYR A 131 1.49 15.39 8.48
N ILE A 132 2.23 14.45 9.03
CA ILE A 132 3.67 14.51 9.09
C ILE A 132 4.16 14.17 7.69
N GLU A 133 4.80 15.14 7.05
CA GLU A 133 5.38 14.96 5.73
C GLU A 133 6.55 13.96 5.85
N ILE A 134 6.45 12.86 5.10
CA ILE A 134 7.55 11.93 4.95
C ILE A 134 8.39 12.43 3.75
N PRO A 135 9.69 12.67 3.94
CA PRO A 135 10.56 13.14 2.86
C PRO A 135 10.90 12.00 1.89
N TYR A 136 9.89 11.41 1.23
CA TYR A 136 9.98 10.23 0.38
C TYR A 136 11.09 10.31 -0.67
N SER A 137 11.35 11.49 -1.23
CA SER A 137 12.39 11.71 -2.24
C SER A 137 13.83 11.63 -1.70
N LYS A 138 14.01 11.63 -0.38
CA LYS A 138 15.32 11.68 0.29
C LYS A 138 15.61 10.44 1.13
N ILE A 139 14.67 9.51 1.25
CA ILE A 139 14.75 8.43 2.23
C ILE A 139 14.36 7.08 1.64
N GLY A 140 14.90 6.04 2.26
CA GLY A 140 14.61 4.64 2.02
C GLY A 140 15.16 4.06 0.72
N HIS A 141 15.16 2.74 0.69
CA HIS A 141 15.79 1.91 -0.32
C HIS A 141 14.75 1.01 -0.98
N TYR A 142 15.13 0.36 -2.08
CA TYR A 142 14.27 -0.63 -2.72
C TYR A 142 14.06 -1.82 -1.77
N ALA A 143 12.81 -2.22 -1.57
CA ALA A 143 12.51 -3.46 -0.89
C ALA A 143 12.81 -4.62 -1.84
N SER A 144 13.51 -5.66 -1.36
CA SER A 144 13.75 -6.87 -2.17
C SER A 144 12.41 -7.51 -2.58
N SER A 145 12.36 -8.05 -3.81
CA SER A 145 11.23 -8.86 -4.31
C SER A 145 11.01 -10.13 -3.48
N ASP A 146 12.01 -10.59 -2.74
CA ASP A 146 11.92 -11.77 -1.86
C ASP A 146 11.10 -11.49 -0.59
N PHE A 147 10.72 -10.22 -0.36
CA PHE A 147 9.86 -9.81 0.73
C PHE A 147 8.40 -10.16 0.42
N ALA A 148 8.10 -11.47 0.32
CA ALA A 148 6.75 -11.97 0.13
C ALA A 148 5.94 -11.75 1.41
N PHE A 149 5.04 -10.76 1.38
CA PHE A 149 4.05 -10.57 2.43
C PHE A 149 2.99 -11.65 2.32
N HIS A 150 3.24 -12.84 2.87
CA HIS A 150 2.26 -13.95 2.86
C HIS A 150 0.89 -13.53 3.43
N ARG A 151 0.88 -12.52 4.31
CA ARG A 151 -0.34 -11.92 4.87
C ARG A 151 -1.13 -11.09 3.86
N ALA A 152 -0.53 -10.67 2.76
CA ALA A 152 -1.19 -10.01 1.63
C ALA A 152 -2.20 -10.91 0.93
N TYR A 153 -1.95 -12.22 0.84
CA TYR A 153 -2.95 -13.16 0.31
C TYR A 153 -4.21 -13.19 1.18
N LYS A 154 -4.07 -13.19 2.51
CA LYS A 154 -5.24 -13.10 3.42
C LYS A 154 -5.98 -11.76 3.28
N PHE A 155 -5.24 -10.67 3.14
CA PHE A 155 -5.79 -9.34 2.91
C PHE A 155 -6.57 -9.27 1.58
N ALA A 156 -5.99 -9.76 0.48
CA ALA A 156 -6.64 -9.80 -0.82
C ALA A 156 -7.86 -10.73 -0.85
N ASN A 157 -7.80 -11.89 -0.18
CA ASN A 157 -8.96 -12.78 -0.06
C ASN A 157 -10.13 -12.10 0.66
N TYR A 158 -9.87 -11.27 1.67
CA TYR A 158 -10.92 -10.47 2.32
C TYR A 158 -11.56 -9.46 1.35
N LEU A 159 -10.80 -8.97 0.37
CA LEU A 159 -11.29 -8.11 -0.71
C LEU A 159 -11.97 -8.89 -1.85
N GLY A 160 -12.00 -10.23 -1.79
CA GLY A 160 -12.52 -11.09 -2.87
C GLY A 160 -11.58 -11.21 -4.07
N ILE A 161 -10.28 -11.01 -3.87
CA ILE A 161 -9.26 -11.00 -4.93
C ILE A 161 -8.33 -12.20 -4.78
N ASP A 162 -8.22 -13.01 -5.85
CA ASP A 162 -7.28 -14.14 -5.94
C ASP A 162 -5.87 -13.63 -6.28
N LEU A 163 -5.18 -13.12 -5.25
CA LEU A 163 -3.84 -12.56 -5.41
C LEU A 163 -2.80 -13.62 -5.76
N GLU A 164 -2.97 -14.87 -5.32
CA GLU A 164 -2.03 -15.97 -5.61
C GLU A 164 -1.99 -16.24 -7.12
N ARG A 165 -3.17 -16.36 -7.74
CA ARG A 165 -3.27 -16.48 -9.19
C ARG A 165 -2.67 -15.29 -9.93
N ILE A 166 -2.96 -14.07 -9.47
CA ILE A 166 -2.44 -12.84 -10.10
C ILE A 166 -0.90 -12.81 -10.04
N VAL A 167 -0.31 -13.12 -8.89
CA VAL A 167 1.15 -13.19 -8.72
C VAL A 167 1.76 -14.25 -9.66
N PHE A 168 1.13 -15.41 -9.77
CA PHE A 168 1.57 -16.46 -10.69
C PHE A 168 1.54 -16.00 -12.16
N GLU A 169 0.41 -15.42 -12.60
CA GLU A 169 0.28 -14.90 -13.97
C GLU A 169 1.29 -13.79 -14.27
N ASN A 170 1.50 -12.85 -13.34
CA ASN A 170 2.52 -11.80 -13.46
C ASN A 170 3.92 -12.39 -13.60
N SER A 171 4.24 -13.45 -12.84
CA SER A 171 5.54 -14.12 -12.90
C SER A 171 5.77 -14.79 -14.26
N LEU A 172 4.76 -15.44 -14.83
CA LEU A 172 4.84 -16.05 -16.17
C LEU A 172 5.09 -15.00 -17.25
N ARG A 173 4.38 -13.86 -17.19
CA ARG A 173 4.55 -12.75 -18.14
C ARG A 173 5.97 -12.16 -18.07
N ALA A 174 6.53 -12.04 -16.86
CA ALA A 174 7.91 -11.57 -16.67
C ALA A 174 8.96 -12.55 -17.25
N LEU A 175 8.71 -13.87 -17.17
CA LEU A 175 9.62 -14.89 -17.70
C LEU A 175 9.62 -14.95 -19.24
N GLY A 176 8.48 -14.72 -19.89
CA GLY A 176 8.36 -14.69 -21.35
C GLY A 176 9.10 -13.53 -22.05
N ARG A 177 9.80 -12.68 -21.29
CA ARG A 177 10.63 -11.57 -21.79
C ARG A 177 12.11 -11.89 -21.89
N ARG A 178 12.55 -13.04 -21.34
CA ARG A 178 13.94 -13.49 -21.39
C ARG A 178 14.16 -14.41 -22.58
#